data_AF-A0A2N3VMR6-F1
#
_entry.id   AF-A0A2N3VMR6-F1
#
_cell.length_a   1.000
_cell.length_b   1.000
_cell.length_c   1.000
_cell.angle_alpha   90.00
_cell.angle_beta   90.00
_cell.angle_gamma   90.00
#
_symmetry.space_group_name_H-M   'P 1'
#
loop_
_entity.id
_entity.type
_entity.pdbx_description
1 polymer ?
#
loop_
_entity_poly.entity_id
_entity_poly.type
_entity_poly.pdbx_seq_one_letter_code
_entity_poly.pdbx_strand_id
1 'polypeptide(L)'
;MTAARHPDSSSTDAQGPASFLAAAAALRSIDDALRTARHDAPEAPDAPGVDPEQALASLLLLRQVREQLAGWETGLIDTARHAGASWADLAQPLGVASRQAAERRYLRNRPGLAGSTGEQRIQATRERRAADRVAAAWARDHAADLRRLAGQITALTDLHTAARLPLRQLHAALAQDDPAALIRPLNATRTPLATTHPDLAARLDPLAGPATTTDTAPD
;
A
#
# COMPACT_ATOMS: atom_id res chain seq x y z
N MET A 1 17.97 36.34 21.19
CA MET A 1 17.38 35.06 21.64
C MET A 1 16.12 34.81 20.82
N THR A 2 16.24 34.07 19.72
CA THR A 2 15.10 33.76 18.84
C THR A 2 15.01 32.25 18.75
N ALA A 3 13.96 31.70 19.36
CA ALA A 3 13.68 30.28 19.40
C ALA A 3 13.35 29.77 17.99
N ALA A 4 14.13 28.79 17.52
CA ALA A 4 13.81 28.02 16.33
C ALA A 4 12.58 27.15 16.63
N ARG A 5 11.51 27.33 15.86
CA ARG A 5 10.31 26.51 15.91
C ARG A 5 10.57 25.26 15.06
N HIS A 6 10.69 24.11 15.71
CA HIS A 6 10.75 22.80 15.06
C HIS A 6 9.41 22.45 14.40
N PRO A 7 9.39 21.90 13.16
CA PRO A 7 8.23 21.22 12.61
C PRO A 7 8.50 19.71 12.56
N ASP A 8 8.24 18.97 13.65
CA ASP A 8 8.43 17.50 13.71
C ASP A 8 7.16 16.78 14.21
N SER A 9 5.97 17.22 13.80
CA SER A 9 4.70 16.61 14.27
C SER A 9 3.94 15.79 13.22
N SER A 10 4.28 15.90 11.92
CA SER A 10 3.47 15.31 10.84
C SER A 10 3.67 13.81 10.62
N SER A 11 4.77 13.23 11.11
CA SER A 11 5.08 11.80 10.93
C SER A 11 4.49 10.87 12.01
N THR A 12 3.91 11.42 13.08
CA THR A 12 3.27 10.63 14.14
C THR A 12 1.80 10.33 13.80
N ASP A 13 1.12 11.25 13.11
CA ASP A 13 -0.30 11.11 12.75
C ASP A 13 -0.57 10.02 11.69
N ALA A 14 0.39 9.77 10.79
CA ALA A 14 0.31 8.67 9.81
C ALA A 14 0.40 7.27 10.45
N GLN A 15 0.80 7.19 11.73
CA GLN A 15 0.85 5.97 12.54
C GLN A 15 -0.20 6.02 13.69
N GLY A 16 -1.26 6.81 13.52
CA GLY A 16 -2.33 6.94 14.50
C GLY A 16 -3.16 5.66 14.72
N PRO A 17 -4.02 5.65 15.75
CA PRO A 17 -4.83 4.48 16.14
C PRO A 17 -5.79 3.99 15.03
N ALA A 18 -6.22 4.87 14.11
CA ALA A 18 -7.03 4.48 12.96
C ALA A 18 -6.25 3.62 11.95
N SER A 19 -4.98 3.96 11.69
CA SER A 19 -4.08 3.14 10.86
C SER A 19 -3.79 1.78 11.51
N PHE A 20 -3.70 1.73 12.84
CA PHE A 20 -3.56 0.48 13.59
C PHE A 20 -4.79 -0.42 13.44
N LEU A 21 -6.01 0.13 13.62
CA LEU A 21 -7.24 -0.65 13.52
C LEU A 21 -7.48 -1.18 12.09
N ALA A 22 -7.13 -0.39 11.07
CA ALA A 22 -7.17 -0.82 9.69
C ALA A 22 -6.17 -1.97 9.41
N ALA A 23 -4.92 -1.85 9.89
CA ALA A 23 -3.93 -2.91 9.78
C ALA A 23 -4.36 -4.19 10.52
N ALA A 24 -4.93 -4.07 11.72
CA ALA A 24 -5.44 -5.19 12.49
C ALA A 24 -6.64 -5.89 11.80
N ALA A 25 -7.53 -5.13 11.16
CA ALA A 25 -8.61 -5.68 10.35
C ALA A 25 -8.07 -6.44 9.13
N ALA A 26 -7.15 -5.85 8.38
CA ALA A 26 -6.53 -6.49 7.23
C ALA A 26 -5.79 -7.79 7.59
N LEU A 27 -5.04 -7.79 8.71
CA LEU A 27 -4.34 -8.98 9.19
C LEU A 27 -5.29 -10.14 9.53
N ARG A 28 -6.47 -9.85 10.11
CA ARG A 28 -7.51 -10.87 10.35
C ARG A 28 -8.04 -11.46 9.06
N SER A 29 -8.34 -10.61 8.07
CA SER A 29 -8.80 -11.08 6.75
C SER A 29 -7.75 -11.93 6.04
N ILE A 30 -6.46 -11.59 6.16
CA ILE A 30 -5.36 -12.39 5.63
C ILE A 30 -5.27 -13.75 6.35
N ASP A 31 -5.37 -13.78 7.68
CA ASP A 31 -5.33 -15.05 8.43
C ASP A 31 -6.52 -15.95 8.07
N ASP A 32 -7.72 -15.40 7.92
CA ASP A 32 -8.91 -16.13 7.49
C ASP A 32 -8.72 -16.70 6.07
N ALA A 33 -8.25 -15.89 5.11
CA ALA A 33 -7.96 -16.35 3.75
C ALA A 33 -6.90 -17.46 3.72
N LEU A 34 -5.82 -17.32 4.51
CA LEU A 34 -4.80 -18.35 4.65
C LEU A 34 -5.36 -19.63 5.29
N ARG A 35 -6.27 -19.51 6.27
CA ARG A 35 -6.92 -20.66 6.89
C ARG A 35 -7.77 -21.40 5.87
N THR A 36 -8.60 -20.70 5.10
CA THR A 36 -9.42 -21.29 4.02
C THR A 36 -8.54 -21.98 3.00
N ALA A 37 -7.49 -21.32 2.50
CA ALA A 37 -6.55 -21.91 1.53
C ALA A 37 -5.85 -23.19 2.04
N ARG A 38 -5.56 -23.29 3.36
CA ARG A 38 -5.01 -24.52 3.96
C ARG A 38 -6.03 -25.65 4.04
N HIS A 39 -7.32 -25.34 4.24
CA HIS A 39 -8.38 -26.36 4.38
C HIS A 39 -8.90 -26.83 3.02
N ASP A 40 -8.91 -25.95 2.02
CA ASP A 40 -9.39 -26.24 0.67
C ASP A 40 -8.32 -26.83 -0.26
N ALA A 41 -7.09 -27.07 0.23
CA ALA A 41 -6.03 -27.69 -0.56
C ALA A 41 -6.48 -29.10 -1.01
N PRO A 42 -6.83 -29.31 -2.30
CA PRO A 42 -7.34 -30.60 -2.74
C PRO A 42 -6.16 -31.56 -2.92
N GLU A 43 -6.21 -32.72 -2.27
CA GLU A 43 -5.51 -33.91 -2.76
C GLU A 43 -6.22 -34.36 -4.05
N ALA A 44 -5.99 -33.63 -5.16
CA ALA A 44 -6.49 -34.01 -6.48
C ALA A 44 -5.30 -34.47 -7.34
N PRO A 45 -5.22 -35.76 -7.71
CA PRO A 45 -4.12 -36.30 -8.52
C PRO A 45 -4.02 -35.73 -9.95
N ASP A 46 -5.04 -35.00 -10.43
CA ASP A 46 -5.19 -34.57 -11.83
C ASP A 46 -5.43 -33.06 -11.99
N ALA A 47 -4.82 -32.21 -11.15
CA ALA A 47 -4.85 -30.78 -11.38
C ALA A 47 -4.05 -30.40 -12.65
N PRO A 48 -4.62 -29.61 -13.59
CA PRO A 48 -3.86 -29.10 -14.73
C PRO A 48 -2.61 -28.36 -14.25
N GLY A 49 -1.48 -28.59 -14.92
CA GLY A 49 -0.18 -28.06 -14.52
C GLY A 49 -0.20 -26.54 -14.36
N VAL A 50 0.40 -26.04 -13.29
CA VAL A 50 0.52 -24.59 -13.01
C VAL A 50 1.29 -23.91 -14.14
N ASP A 51 0.69 -22.89 -14.75
CA ASP A 51 1.33 -22.05 -15.76
C ASP A 51 2.52 -21.28 -15.14
N PRO A 52 3.73 -21.30 -15.75
CA PRO A 52 4.86 -20.48 -15.32
C PRO A 52 4.53 -19.00 -15.08
N GLU A 53 3.67 -18.38 -15.88
CA GLU A 53 3.28 -16.98 -15.69
C GLU A 53 2.48 -16.78 -14.41
N GLN A 54 1.57 -17.71 -14.11
CA GLN A 54 0.77 -17.70 -12.87
C GLN A 54 1.67 -17.90 -11.63
N ALA A 55 2.69 -18.75 -11.73
CA ALA A 55 3.67 -18.93 -10.65
C ALA A 55 4.49 -17.65 -10.40
N LEU A 56 4.95 -16.98 -11.46
CA LEU A 56 5.70 -15.73 -11.34
C LEU A 56 4.84 -14.58 -10.79
N ALA A 57 3.60 -14.44 -11.26
CA ALA A 57 2.64 -13.47 -10.72
C ALA A 57 2.40 -13.70 -9.22
N SER A 58 2.28 -14.97 -8.80
CA SER A 58 2.09 -15.33 -7.39
C SER A 58 3.30 -14.96 -6.54
N LEU A 59 4.53 -15.10 -7.06
CA LEU A 59 5.75 -14.69 -6.36
C LEU A 59 5.87 -13.16 -6.22
N LEU A 60 5.45 -12.41 -7.24
CA LEU A 60 5.38 -10.95 -7.16
C LEU A 60 4.38 -10.48 -6.11
N LEU A 61 3.19 -11.08 -6.10
CA LEU A 61 2.17 -10.80 -5.09
C LEU A 61 2.67 -11.12 -3.68
N LEU A 62 3.31 -12.28 -3.49
CA LEU A 62 3.89 -12.67 -2.21
C LEU A 62 4.95 -11.67 -1.72
N ARG A 63 5.79 -11.16 -2.63
CA ARG A 63 6.77 -10.12 -2.29
C ARG A 63 6.08 -8.83 -1.85
N GLN A 64 5.07 -8.36 -2.59
CA GLN A 64 4.34 -7.14 -2.27
C GLN A 64 3.64 -7.25 -0.90
N VAL A 65 3.00 -8.38 -0.62
CA VAL A 65 2.37 -8.63 0.68
C VAL A 65 3.41 -8.60 1.80
N ARG A 66 4.57 -9.23 1.64
CA ARG A 66 5.66 -9.19 2.63
C ARG A 66 6.16 -7.78 2.90
N GLU A 67 6.29 -6.95 1.87
CA GLU A 67 6.70 -5.54 2.01
C GLU A 67 5.65 -4.73 2.80
N GLN A 68 4.35 -4.92 2.53
CA GLN A 68 3.27 -4.27 3.29
C GLN A 68 3.25 -4.72 4.75
N LEU A 69 3.37 -6.03 5.01
CA LEU A 69 3.41 -6.59 6.36
C LEU A 69 4.63 -6.10 7.16
N ALA A 70 5.79 -5.98 6.51
CA ALA A 70 6.99 -5.40 7.14
C ALA A 70 6.79 -3.92 7.51
N GLY A 71 6.07 -3.16 6.68
CA GLY A 71 5.70 -1.78 6.97
C GLY A 71 4.78 -1.65 8.20
N TRP A 72 3.84 -2.58 8.38
CA TRP A 72 2.93 -2.59 9.53
C TRP A 72 3.60 -3.02 10.83
N GLU A 73 4.58 -3.93 10.78
CA GLU A 73 5.24 -4.48 11.98
C GLU A 73 5.79 -3.39 12.90
N THR A 74 6.51 -2.39 12.36
CA THR A 74 7.07 -1.29 13.16
C THR A 74 5.96 -0.45 13.80
N GLY A 75 4.89 -0.14 13.06
CA GLY A 75 3.75 0.63 13.57
C GLY A 75 2.96 -0.10 14.67
N LEU A 76 2.81 -1.42 14.53
CA LEU A 76 2.18 -2.28 15.56
C LEU A 76 3.02 -2.34 16.84
N ILE A 77 4.35 -2.46 16.68
CA ILE A 77 5.28 -2.41 17.82
C ILE A 77 5.19 -1.05 18.51
N ASP A 78 5.22 0.05 17.74
CA ASP A 78 5.11 1.40 18.30
C ASP A 78 3.78 1.58 19.05
N THR A 79 2.66 1.14 18.49
CA THR A 79 1.35 1.22 19.16
C THR A 79 1.33 0.41 20.46
N ALA A 80 1.87 -0.81 20.45
CA ALA A 80 1.98 -1.62 21.65
C ALA A 80 2.89 -0.99 22.72
N ARG A 81 4.02 -0.38 22.30
CA ARG A 81 4.94 0.35 23.19
C ARG A 81 4.26 1.59 23.80
N HIS A 82 3.48 2.35 23.03
CA HIS A 82 2.70 3.48 23.54
C HIS A 82 1.60 3.03 24.51
N ALA A 83 1.02 1.84 24.31
CA ALA A 83 0.08 1.22 25.24
C ALA A 83 0.74 0.62 26.49
N GLY A 84 2.07 0.69 26.61
CA GLY A 84 2.84 0.27 27.79
C GLY A 84 3.46 -1.13 27.72
N ALA A 85 3.32 -1.86 26.60
CA ALA A 85 3.93 -3.18 26.46
C ALA A 85 5.46 -3.09 26.52
N SER A 86 6.12 -3.92 27.31
CA SER A 86 7.58 -3.98 27.38
C SER A 86 8.17 -4.77 26.22
N TRP A 87 9.48 -4.62 25.97
CA TRP A 87 10.18 -5.47 24.99
C TRP A 87 10.12 -6.97 25.33
N ALA A 88 9.92 -7.33 26.61
CA ALA A 88 9.72 -8.72 27.01
C ALA A 88 8.34 -9.21 26.58
N ASP A 89 7.31 -8.38 26.73
CA ASP A 89 5.93 -8.69 26.29
C ASP A 89 5.83 -8.82 24.77
N LEU A 90 6.66 -8.08 24.03
CA LEU A 90 6.73 -8.14 22.57
C LEU A 90 7.52 -9.35 22.03
N ALA A 91 8.32 -10.03 22.86
CA ALA A 91 9.16 -11.13 22.39
C ALA A 91 8.33 -12.30 21.87
N GLN A 92 7.30 -12.71 22.61
CA GLN A 92 6.43 -13.82 22.22
C GLN A 92 5.62 -13.51 20.95
N PRO A 93 4.93 -12.35 20.81
CA PRO A 93 4.19 -12.01 19.59
C PRO A 93 5.06 -11.86 18.35
N LEU A 94 6.32 -11.41 18.50
CA LEU A 94 7.28 -11.30 17.40
C LEU A 94 7.97 -12.63 17.04
N GLY A 95 7.66 -13.71 17.76
CA GLY A 95 8.24 -15.04 17.53
C GLY A 95 9.73 -15.12 17.85
N VAL A 96 10.23 -14.30 18.79
CA VAL A 96 11.64 -14.26 19.16
C VAL A 96 11.86 -14.73 20.61
N ALA A 97 13.00 -15.36 20.85
CA ALA A 97 13.28 -16.00 22.14
C ALA A 97 13.57 -15.03 23.29
N SER A 98 13.83 -13.74 23.02
CA SER A 98 14.25 -12.80 24.05
C SER A 98 13.87 -11.35 23.77
N ARG A 99 13.84 -10.57 24.86
CA ARG A 99 13.69 -9.11 24.84
C ARG A 99 14.66 -8.43 23.87
N GLN A 100 15.94 -8.79 23.94
CA GLN A 100 16.97 -8.19 23.08
C GLN A 100 16.78 -8.54 21.61
N ALA A 101 16.28 -9.74 21.31
CA ALA A 101 15.96 -10.14 19.95
C ALA A 101 14.78 -9.33 19.38
N ALA A 102 13.77 -9.03 20.21
CA ALA A 102 12.64 -8.17 19.84
C ALA A 102 13.12 -6.74 19.52
N GLU A 103 13.90 -6.16 20.42
CA GLU A 103 14.47 -4.81 20.26
C GLU A 103 15.35 -4.72 19.00
N ARG A 104 16.23 -5.70 18.77
CA ARG A 104 17.10 -5.72 17.58
C ARG A 104 16.30 -5.87 16.28
N ARG A 105 15.20 -6.63 16.26
CA ARG A 105 14.31 -6.75 15.09
C ARG A 105 13.64 -5.41 14.78
N TYR A 106 13.09 -4.75 15.79
CA TYR A 106 12.52 -3.42 15.65
C TYR A 106 13.53 -2.40 15.12
N LEU A 107 14.74 -2.35 15.68
CA LEU A 107 15.78 -1.41 15.24
C LEU A 107 16.25 -1.65 13.80
N ARG A 108 16.22 -2.89 13.30
CA ARG A 108 16.53 -3.18 11.88
C ARG A 108 15.42 -2.73 10.93
N ASN A 109 14.16 -2.84 11.36
CA ASN A 109 12.99 -2.59 10.53
C ASN A 109 12.48 -1.14 10.64
N ARG A 110 13.03 -0.35 11.57
CA ARG A 110 12.64 1.04 11.77
C ARG A 110 13.00 1.90 10.54
N PRO A 111 12.01 2.51 9.86
CA PRO A 111 12.28 3.53 8.86
C PRO A 111 12.80 4.76 9.60
N GLY A 112 14.13 4.93 9.57
CA GLY A 112 14.88 6.11 9.97
C GLY A 112 14.33 6.97 11.11
N LEU A 113 14.70 6.67 12.36
CA LEU A 113 15.30 7.67 13.25
C LEU A 113 16.01 6.96 14.43
N ALA A 114 17.19 7.49 14.79
CA ALA A 114 18.23 6.91 15.66
C ALA A 114 19.03 5.73 15.05
N GLY A 115 19.88 6.03 14.05
CA GLY A 115 20.98 5.13 13.66
C GLY A 115 21.09 4.74 12.18
N SER A 116 20.42 5.43 11.24
CA SER A 116 20.61 5.11 9.82
C SER A 116 21.96 5.60 9.30
N THR A 117 22.82 4.67 8.89
CA THR A 117 24.08 5.00 8.22
C THR A 117 23.77 5.72 6.90
N GLY A 118 24.68 6.59 6.43
CA GLY A 118 24.48 7.35 5.17
C GLY A 118 24.10 6.47 3.97
N GLU A 119 24.56 5.22 3.93
CA GLU A 119 24.19 4.20 2.94
C GLU A 119 22.70 3.84 2.94
N GLN A 120 22.05 3.78 4.10
CA GLN A 120 20.63 3.41 4.19
C GLN A 120 19.73 4.52 3.66
N ARG A 121 20.11 5.80 3.83
CA ARG A 121 19.40 6.93 3.19
C ARG A 121 19.54 6.89 1.67
N ILE A 122 20.73 6.55 1.19
CA ILE A 122 21.00 6.39 -0.24
C ILE A 122 20.19 5.20 -0.77
N GLN A 123 20.11 4.09 -0.04
CA GLN A 123 19.36 2.91 -0.42
C GLN A 123 17.85 3.16 -0.47
N ALA A 124 17.26 3.79 0.56
CA ALA A 124 15.85 4.17 0.55
C ALA A 124 15.52 5.11 -0.64
N THR A 125 16.42 6.05 -0.95
CA THR A 125 16.28 6.93 -2.13
C THR A 125 16.39 6.13 -3.44
N ARG A 126 17.31 5.15 -3.51
CA ARG A 126 17.48 4.28 -4.69
C ARG A 126 16.26 3.38 -4.88
N GLU A 127 15.73 2.82 -3.82
CA GLU A 127 14.52 1.99 -3.81
C GLU A 127 13.30 2.79 -4.21
N ARG A 128 13.14 4.01 -3.67
CA ARG A 128 12.07 4.91 -4.09
C ARG A 128 12.15 5.22 -5.58
N ARG A 129 13.33 5.57 -6.08
CA ARG A 129 13.55 5.80 -7.52
C ARG A 129 13.35 4.53 -8.36
N ALA A 130 13.67 3.36 -7.83
CA ALA A 130 13.42 2.10 -8.51
C ALA A 130 11.92 1.80 -8.60
N ALA A 131 11.17 2.00 -7.51
CA ALA A 131 9.71 1.87 -7.49
C ALA A 131 9.04 2.87 -8.46
N ASP A 132 9.47 4.13 -8.45
CA ASP A 132 8.96 5.15 -9.37
C ASP A 132 9.25 4.76 -10.84
N ARG A 133 10.43 4.18 -11.15
CA ARG A 133 10.76 3.67 -12.50
C ARG A 133 9.88 2.49 -12.92
N VAL A 134 9.61 1.56 -12.00
CA VAL A 134 8.74 0.39 -12.28
C VAL A 134 7.31 0.85 -12.52
N ALA A 135 6.78 1.74 -11.68
CA ALA A 135 5.44 2.32 -11.86
C ALA A 135 5.33 3.06 -13.20
N ALA A 136 6.34 3.85 -13.56
CA ALA A 136 6.34 4.57 -14.83
C ALA A 136 6.49 3.63 -16.05
N ALA A 137 7.24 2.52 -15.94
CA ALA A 137 7.31 1.50 -16.98
C ALA A 137 5.96 0.82 -17.19
N TRP A 138 5.35 0.32 -16.12
CA TRP A 138 4.02 -0.28 -16.16
C TRP A 138 2.98 0.69 -16.73
N ALA A 139 3.00 1.96 -16.32
CA ALA A 139 2.08 2.98 -16.84
C ALA A 139 2.24 3.22 -18.34
N ARG A 140 3.47 3.16 -18.86
CA ARG A 140 3.75 3.26 -20.29
C ARG A 140 3.23 2.04 -21.05
N ASP A 141 3.42 0.84 -20.50
CA ASP A 141 2.91 -0.40 -21.10
C ASP A 141 1.37 -0.44 -21.14
N HIS A 142 0.70 0.18 -20.16
CA HIS A 142 -0.77 0.21 -20.02
C HIS A 142 -1.39 1.56 -20.44
N ALA A 143 -0.64 2.40 -21.16
CA ALA A 143 -0.99 3.81 -21.36
C ALA A 143 -2.31 4.02 -22.13
N ALA A 144 -2.61 3.14 -23.10
CA ALA A 144 -3.84 3.21 -23.88
C ALA A 144 -5.07 2.93 -23.02
N ASP A 145 -5.01 1.93 -22.15
CA ASP A 145 -6.10 1.56 -21.26
C ASP A 145 -6.34 2.61 -20.18
N LEU A 146 -5.27 3.14 -19.59
CA LEU A 146 -5.36 4.24 -18.62
C LEU A 146 -6.06 5.47 -19.22
N ARG A 147 -5.70 5.86 -20.45
CA ARG A 147 -6.34 7.00 -21.14
C ARG A 147 -7.78 6.72 -21.55
N ARG A 148 -8.07 5.49 -22.01
CA ARG A 148 -9.41 5.06 -22.38
C ARG A 148 -10.36 5.12 -21.18
N LEU A 149 -9.96 4.58 -20.04
CA LEU A 149 -10.77 4.64 -18.82
C LEU A 149 -10.91 6.06 -18.29
N ALA A 150 -9.83 6.84 -18.30
CA ALA A 150 -9.89 8.25 -17.92
C ALA A 150 -10.90 9.02 -18.77
N GLY A 151 -10.88 8.83 -20.10
CA GLY A 151 -11.85 9.43 -21.02
C GLY A 151 -13.29 9.00 -20.76
N GLN A 152 -13.53 7.71 -20.49
CA GLN A 152 -14.85 7.17 -20.13
C GLN A 152 -15.39 7.80 -18.84
N ILE A 153 -14.55 7.90 -17.80
CA ILE A 153 -14.93 8.48 -16.51
C ILE A 153 -15.23 9.98 -16.64
N THR A 154 -14.45 10.72 -17.45
CA THR A 154 -14.71 12.16 -17.69
C THR A 154 -15.96 12.43 -18.51
N ALA A 155 -16.44 11.46 -19.27
CA ALA A 155 -17.67 11.57 -20.08
C ALA A 155 -18.95 11.31 -19.27
N LEU A 156 -18.83 10.78 -18.05
CA LEU A 156 -19.97 10.53 -17.17
C LEU A 156 -20.50 11.86 -16.60
N THR A 157 -21.75 12.18 -16.92
CA THR A 157 -22.42 13.42 -16.49
C THR A 157 -23.17 13.28 -15.16
N ASP A 158 -23.28 12.06 -14.64
CA ASP A 158 -24.10 11.67 -13.50
C ASP A 158 -23.30 11.46 -12.19
N LEU A 159 -21.99 11.73 -12.20
CA LEU A 159 -21.19 11.64 -10.97
C LEU A 159 -21.56 12.74 -9.95
N HIS A 160 -21.78 12.28 -8.71
CA HIS A 160 -22.05 13.11 -7.55
C HIS A 160 -20.97 14.20 -7.29
N THR A 161 -21.38 15.31 -6.66
CA THR A 161 -20.54 16.46 -6.28
C THR A 161 -19.18 16.11 -5.65
N ALA A 162 -19.05 15.05 -4.84
CA ALA A 162 -17.76 14.64 -4.26
C ALA A 162 -16.73 14.14 -5.30
N ALA A 163 -17.17 13.76 -6.51
CA ALA A 163 -16.26 13.35 -7.57
C ALA A 163 -15.64 14.53 -8.34
N ARG A 164 -16.10 15.77 -8.10
CA ARG A 164 -15.64 16.95 -8.87
C ARG A 164 -14.14 17.20 -8.77
N LEU A 165 -13.54 17.04 -7.59
CA LEU A 165 -12.11 17.24 -7.39
C LEU A 165 -11.27 16.13 -8.08
N PRO A 166 -11.56 14.84 -7.86
CA PRO A 166 -10.95 13.75 -8.63
C PRO A 166 -11.09 13.90 -10.15
N LEU A 167 -12.26 14.31 -10.66
CA LEU A 167 -12.49 14.52 -12.09
C LEU A 167 -11.66 15.68 -12.65
N ARG A 168 -11.49 16.79 -11.91
CA ARG A 168 -10.60 17.89 -12.32
C ARG A 168 -9.14 17.45 -12.37
N GLN A 169 -8.70 16.64 -11.39
CA GLN A 169 -7.35 16.08 -11.38
C GLN A 169 -7.14 15.09 -12.53
N LEU A 170 -8.15 14.29 -12.86
CA LEU A 170 -8.14 13.35 -13.98
C LEU A 170 -8.09 14.08 -15.32
N HIS A 171 -8.89 15.15 -15.51
CA HIS A 171 -8.79 16.03 -16.68
C HIS A 171 -7.42 16.68 -16.81
N ALA A 172 -6.84 17.17 -15.71
CA ALA A 172 -5.51 17.76 -15.73
C ALA A 172 -4.43 16.72 -16.08
N ALA A 173 -4.57 15.48 -15.61
CA ALA A 173 -3.66 14.39 -15.91
C ALA A 173 -3.78 13.88 -17.35
N LEU A 174 -4.96 13.93 -17.96
CA LEU A 174 -5.16 13.61 -19.38
C LEU A 174 -4.41 14.56 -20.33
N ALA A 175 -4.15 15.79 -19.88
CA ALA A 175 -3.36 16.78 -20.62
C ALA A 175 -1.84 16.59 -20.47
N GLN A 176 -1.39 15.64 -19.65
CA GLN A 176 0.04 15.34 -19.46
C GLN A 176 0.52 14.23 -20.39
N ASP A 177 1.76 14.33 -20.85
CA ASP A 177 2.38 13.32 -21.72
C ASP A 177 2.67 12.00 -20.98
N ASP A 178 2.97 12.08 -19.68
CA ASP A 178 3.32 10.92 -18.85
C ASP A 178 2.05 10.17 -18.35
N PRO A 179 1.81 8.92 -18.81
CA PRO A 179 0.66 8.13 -18.35
C PRO A 179 0.71 7.78 -16.86
N ALA A 180 1.87 7.86 -16.19
CA ALA A 180 1.96 7.63 -14.75
C ALA A 180 1.17 8.67 -13.95
N ALA A 181 0.96 9.87 -14.50
CA ALA A 181 0.15 10.92 -13.89
C ALA A 181 -1.33 10.54 -13.75
N LEU A 182 -1.83 9.57 -14.54
CA LEU A 182 -3.22 9.12 -14.52
C LEU A 182 -3.52 8.15 -13.37
N ILE A 183 -2.51 7.46 -12.83
CA ILE A 183 -2.69 6.40 -11.81
C ILE A 183 -3.38 6.96 -10.55
N ARG A 184 -2.85 8.06 -10.00
CA ARG A 184 -3.35 8.64 -8.76
C ARG A 184 -4.79 9.19 -8.90
N PRO A 185 -5.13 9.99 -9.92
CA PRO A 185 -6.50 10.45 -10.12
C PRO A 185 -7.50 9.32 -10.40
N LEU A 186 -7.12 8.30 -11.18
CA LEU A 186 -7.99 7.13 -11.42
C LEU A 186 -8.30 6.39 -10.12
N ASN A 187 -7.28 6.17 -9.27
CA ASN A 187 -7.49 5.52 -7.97
C ASN A 187 -8.38 6.37 -7.04
N ALA A 188 -8.26 7.70 -7.09
CA ALA A 188 -9.13 8.60 -6.32
C ALA A 188 -10.60 8.60 -6.80
N THR A 189 -10.87 8.22 -8.06
CA THR A 189 -12.24 8.08 -8.57
C THR A 189 -12.92 6.76 -8.19
N ARG A 190 -12.20 5.78 -7.62
CA ARG A 190 -12.77 4.46 -7.28
C ARG A 190 -13.93 4.51 -6.30
N THR A 191 -13.76 5.19 -5.16
CA THR A 191 -14.79 5.23 -4.12
C THR A 191 -16.08 5.91 -4.61
N PRO A 192 -16.03 7.05 -5.32
CA PRO A 192 -17.21 7.64 -5.97
C PRO A 192 -17.82 6.78 -7.09
N LEU A 193 -17.01 6.00 -7.81
CA LEU A 193 -17.50 5.13 -8.90
C LEU A 193 -18.15 3.85 -8.37
N ALA A 194 -17.66 3.28 -7.27
CA ALA A 194 -18.21 2.04 -6.71
C ALA A 194 -19.69 2.15 -6.31
N THR A 195 -20.16 3.36 -5.97
CA THR A 195 -21.56 3.60 -5.58
C THR A 195 -22.52 3.76 -6.76
N THR A 196 -22.03 4.14 -7.93
CA THR A 196 -22.89 4.57 -9.06
C THR A 196 -22.62 3.79 -10.34
N HIS A 197 -21.37 3.33 -10.54
CA HIS A 197 -20.88 2.61 -11.71
C HIS A 197 -19.93 1.46 -11.31
N PRO A 198 -20.45 0.39 -10.66
CA PRO A 198 -19.62 -0.70 -10.12
C PRO A 198 -18.83 -1.46 -11.20
N ASP A 199 -19.35 -1.55 -12.42
CA ASP A 199 -18.66 -2.21 -13.54
C ASP A 199 -17.39 -1.45 -13.97
N LEU A 200 -17.40 -0.11 -13.87
CA LEU A 200 -16.22 0.72 -14.15
C LEU A 200 -15.21 0.66 -12.99
N ALA A 201 -15.69 0.56 -11.74
CA ALA A 201 -14.81 0.31 -10.60
C ALA A 201 -14.10 -1.05 -10.71
N ALA A 202 -14.80 -2.11 -11.10
CA ALA A 202 -14.22 -3.44 -11.32
C ALA A 202 -13.19 -3.46 -12.47
N ARG A 203 -13.40 -2.65 -13.53
CA ARG A 203 -12.41 -2.50 -14.62
C ARG A 203 -11.16 -1.73 -14.20
N LEU A 204 -11.20 -0.96 -13.12
CA LEU A 204 -10.03 -0.30 -12.54
C LEU A 204 -9.19 -1.24 -11.66
N ASP A 205 -9.72 -2.37 -11.19
CA ASP A 205 -9.01 -3.33 -10.32
C ASP A 205 -7.75 -3.93 -10.96
N PRO A 206 -7.78 -4.48 -12.20
CA PRO A 206 -6.58 -5.00 -12.84
C PRO A 206 -5.54 -3.91 -13.17
N LEU A 207 -5.95 -2.63 -13.11
CA LEU A 207 -5.09 -1.47 -13.36
C LEU A 207 -4.67 -0.75 -12.06
N ALA A 208 -4.94 -1.35 -10.90
CA ALA A 208 -4.27 -1.01 -9.65
C ALA A 208 -2.80 -1.45 -9.74
N GLY A 209 -1.99 -0.69 -10.48
CA GLY A 209 -0.54 -0.92 -10.52
C GLY A 209 0.07 -0.93 -9.10
N PRO A 210 1.36 -1.31 -8.95
CA PRO A 210 1.99 -1.59 -7.65
C PRO A 210 2.12 -0.42 -6.66
N ALA A 211 1.48 0.73 -6.88
CA ALA A 211 1.48 1.85 -5.94
C ALA A 211 0.21 2.70 -6.07
N THR A 212 -0.61 2.71 -5.00
CA THR A 212 -1.09 3.91 -4.28
C THR A 212 -2.22 3.49 -3.35
N THR A 213 -1.89 3.09 -2.13
CA THR A 213 -2.74 3.30 -0.96
C THR A 213 -2.25 4.59 -0.31
N THR A 214 -2.78 5.73 -0.74
CA THR A 214 -2.65 7.00 -0.02
C THR A 214 -4.04 7.55 0.20
N ASP A 215 -4.56 7.19 1.37
CA ASP A 215 -5.28 8.01 2.36
C ASP A 215 -6.04 9.24 1.83
N THR A 216 -7.36 9.19 1.98
CA THR A 216 -8.29 10.31 1.81
C THR A 216 -8.95 10.55 3.18
N ALA A 217 -8.45 11.51 3.95
CA ALA A 217 -9.11 12.03 5.14
C ALA A 217 -10.13 13.13 4.73
N PRO A 218 -11.36 13.15 5.29
CA PRO A 218 -12.30 14.25 5.08
C PRO A 218 -12.19 15.33 6.18
N ASP A 219 -12.36 16.59 5.77
CA ASP A 219 -12.65 17.75 6.65
C ASP A 219 -14.05 17.65 7.28
#